data_AF-A0A2S4HL75-F1
#
_entry.id   AF-A0A2S4HL75-F1
#
_cell.length_a   1.000
_cell.length_b   1.000
_cell.length_c   1.000
_cell.angle_alpha   90.00
_cell.angle_beta   90.00
_cell.angle_gamma   90.00
#
_symmetry.space_group_name_H-M   'P 1'
#
loop_
_entity.id
_entity.type
_entity.pdbx_description
1 polymer ?
#
loop_
_entity_poly.entity_id
_entity_poly.type
_entity_poly.pdbx_seq_one_letter_code
_entity_poly.pdbx_strand_id
1 'polypeptide(L)' 'MHHGYIYTSFATGDSATSDNINDVNERISKGEFDFACLGRALIADPEWVTKVGRNVPCQSFSMEQLGSLY' A
#
# COMPACT_ATOMS: atom_id res chain seq x y z
N MET A 1 -1.60 -21.26 14.85
CA MET A 1 -2.56 -21.35 13.73
C MET A 1 -2.65 -19.97 13.07
N HIS A 2 -1.88 -19.73 12.01
CA HIS A 2 -1.62 -18.40 11.44
C HIS A 2 -1.94 -18.39 9.93
N HIS A 3 -3.19 -18.73 9.58
CA HIS A 3 -3.62 -18.89 8.17
C HIS A 3 -4.87 -18.06 7.80
N GLY A 4 -5.38 -17.21 8.70
CA GLY A 4 -6.66 -16.49 8.48
C GLY A 4 -6.57 -14.99 8.22
N TYR A 5 -5.43 -14.34 8.52
CA TYR A 5 -5.37 -12.87 8.57
C TYR A 5 -5.21 -12.20 7.20
N ILE A 6 -4.67 -12.92 6.21
CA ILE A 6 -4.45 -12.38 4.86
C ILE A 6 -5.75 -12.30 4.05
N TYR A 7 -6.70 -13.22 4.26
CA TYR A 7 -7.86 -13.37 3.37
C TYR A 7 -8.98 -12.37 3.66
N THR A 8 -9.16 -12.00 4.92
CA THR A 8 -10.17 -11.01 5.34
C THR A 8 -9.83 -9.59 4.87
N SER A 9 -8.55 -9.22 4.78
CA SER A 9 -8.13 -7.90 4.29
C SER A 9 -8.44 -7.68 2.79
N PHE A 10 -8.51 -8.75 1.98
CA PHE A 10 -8.96 -8.66 0.59
C PHE A 10 -10.48 -8.54 0.46
N ALA A 11 -11.26 -9.13 1.38
CA ALA A 11 -12.72 -9.22 1.26
C ALA A 11 -13.45 -7.93 1.67
N THR A 12 -12.90 -7.17 2.62
CA THR A 12 -13.61 -6.01 3.16
C THR A 12 -13.48 -4.76 2.28
N GLY A 13 -12.53 -4.71 1.32
CA GLY A 13 -12.29 -3.53 0.47
C GLY A 13 -11.82 -2.29 1.24
N ASP A 14 -11.90 -2.34 2.57
CA ASP A 14 -11.46 -1.34 3.53
C ASP A 14 -9.93 -1.45 3.64
N SER A 15 -9.27 -1.15 2.54
CA SER A 15 -7.94 -0.55 2.59
C SER A 15 -8.18 0.86 3.11
N ALA A 16 -8.61 1.00 4.37
CA ALA A 16 -8.32 2.21 5.11
C ALA A 16 -6.84 2.42 4.84
N THR A 17 -6.52 3.43 4.04
CA THR A 17 -5.19 3.92 3.79
C THR A 17 -4.74 4.51 5.11
N SER A 18 -4.61 3.64 6.11
CA SER A 18 -3.82 3.90 7.28
C SER A 18 -2.45 4.17 6.72
N ASP A 19 -1.93 5.30 7.16
CA ASP A 19 -0.69 5.94 6.81
C ASP A 19 0.51 5.03 7.16
N ASN A 20 0.56 3.87 6.53
CA ASN A 20 1.48 2.78 6.85
C ASN A 20 2.86 3.05 6.27
N ILE A 21 2.98 4.06 5.40
CA ILE A 21 4.28 4.47 4.86
C ILE A 21 5.16 5.08 5.95
N ASN A 22 4.57 5.73 6.96
CA ASN A 22 5.30 6.25 8.10
C ASN A 22 5.87 5.13 8.99
N ASP A 23 5.09 4.06 9.23
CA ASP A 23 5.59 2.85 9.92
C ASP A 23 6.72 2.17 9.14
N VAL A 24 6.52 1.97 7.83
CA VAL A 24 7.56 1.41 6.95
C VAL A 24 8.83 2.25 7.00
N ASN A 25 8.74 3.59 6.95
CA ASN A 25 9.88 4.49 7.04
C ASN A 25 10.60 4.41 8.39
N GLU A 26 9.86 4.31 9.50
CA GLU A 26 10.45 4.13 10.82
C GLU A 26 11.22 2.80 10.92
N ARG A 27 10.67 1.73 10.36
CA ARG A 27 11.29 0.39 10.39
C ARG A 27 12.52 0.29 9.50
N ILE A 28 12.53 0.96 8.33
CA ILE A 28 13.74 1.16 7.52
C ILE A 28 14.79 1.94 8.32
N SER A 29 14.38 3.00 9.02
CA SER A 29 15.30 3.81 9.85
C SER A 29 15.91 3.01 11.02
N LYS A 30 15.23 1.95 11.47
CA LYS A 30 15.74 0.98 12.46
C LYS A 30 16.61 -0.12 11.85
N GLY A 31 16.75 -0.17 10.53
CA GLY A 31 17.52 -1.20 9.82
C GLY A 31 16.83 -2.57 9.79
N GLU A 32 15.50 -2.64 9.95
CA GLU A 32 14.78 -3.92 9.86
C GLU A 32 14.80 -4.52 8.45
N PHE A 33 14.89 -3.67 7.43
CA PHE A 33 15.00 -4.05 6.00
C PHE A 33 15.46 -2.85 5.18
N ASP A 34 16.10 -3.12 4.03
CA ASP A 34 16.64 -2.09 3.14
C ASP A 34 15.61 -1.60 2.10
N PHE A 35 14.62 -2.43 1.77
CA PHE A 35 13.63 -2.15 0.72
C PHE A 35 12.22 -2.56 1.13
N ALA A 36 11.23 -1.82 0.65
CA ALA A 36 9.81 -2.12 0.80
C ALA A 36 9.14 -2.30 -0.57
N CYS A 37 8.48 -3.44 -0.77
CA CYS A 37 7.72 -3.70 -1.98
C CYS A 37 6.34 -3.01 -1.92
N LEU A 38 5.95 -2.38 -3.03
CA LEU A 38 4.64 -1.74 -3.19
C LEU A 38 3.75 -2.62 -4.08
N GLY A 39 2.53 -2.91 -3.62
CA GLY A 39 1.54 -3.69 -4.38
C GLY A 39 0.36 -2.83 -4.81
N ARG A 40 -0.75 -2.93 -4.06
CA ARG A 40 -2.01 -2.22 -4.32
C ARG A 40 -1.86 -0.71 -4.52
N ALA A 41 -0.88 -0.08 -3.87
CA ALA A 41 -0.60 1.34 -4.03
C ALA A 41 -0.23 1.71 -5.48
N LEU A 42 0.59 0.90 -6.15
CA LEU A 42 1.00 1.15 -7.54
C LEU A 42 -0.10 0.77 -8.54
N ILE A 43 -0.91 -0.24 -8.23
CA ILE A 43 -2.11 -0.56 -9.03
C ILE A 43 -3.12 0.60 -8.95
N ALA A 44 -3.24 1.20 -7.76
CA ALA A 44 -4.17 2.30 -7.53
C ALA A 44 -3.71 3.60 -8.18
N ASP A 45 -2.40 3.87 -8.14
CA ASP A 45 -1.79 5.12 -8.59
C ASP A 45 -0.37 4.84 -9.13
N PRO A 46 -0.16 4.81 -10.46
CA PRO A 46 1.16 4.58 -11.05
C PRO A 46 2.21 5.62 -10.62
N GLU A 47 1.77 6.85 -10.29
CA GLU A 47 2.62 7.96 -9.84
C GLU A 47 2.75 8.04 -8.31
N TRP A 48 2.35 6.98 -7.59
CA TRP A 48 2.31 6.96 -6.12
C TRP A 48 3.62 7.40 -5.48
N VAL A 49 4.76 6.92 -5.97
CA VAL A 49 6.10 7.26 -5.42
C VAL A 49 6.37 8.75 -5.53
N THR A 50 6.11 9.34 -6.70
CA THR A 50 6.28 10.79 -6.94
C THR A 50 5.37 11.60 -6.02
N LYS A 51 4.11 11.17 -5.86
CA LYS A 51 3.11 11.88 -5.05
C LYS A 51 3.41 11.81 -3.56
N VAL A 52 3.76 10.64 -3.02
CA VAL A 52 4.17 10.48 -1.62
C VAL A 52 5.40 11.33 -1.31
N GLY A 53 6.42 11.31 -2.17
CA GLY A 53 7.61 12.15 -1.99
C GLY A 53 7.32 13.66 -2.01
N ARG A 54 6.19 14.07 -2.59
CA ARG A 54 5.74 15.47 -2.67
C ARG A 54 4.61 15.81 -1.69
N ASN A 55 4.23 14.89 -0.80
CA ASN A 55 3.06 15.05 0.08
C ASN A 55 1.75 15.36 -0.67
N VAL A 56 1.59 14.77 -1.85
CA VAL A 56 0.37 14.89 -2.66
C VAL A 56 -0.56 13.70 -2.34
N PRO A 57 -1.89 13.93 -2.21
CA PRO A 57 -2.85 12.85 -2.01
C PRO A 57 -2.75 11.77 -3.09
N CYS A 58 -2.73 10.52 -2.66
CA CYS A 58 -2.70 9.34 -3.53
C CYS A 58 -4.08 8.72 -3.63
N GLN A 59 -4.36 8.08 -4.77
CA GLN A 59 -5.61 7.32 -4.94
C GLN A 59 -5.58 6.05 -4.08
N SER A 60 -6.68 5.78 -3.37
CA SER A 60 -6.87 4.53 -2.63
C SER A 60 -7.20 3.39 -3.59
N PHE A 61 -6.68 2.20 -3.26
CA PHE A 61 -6.96 0.99 -4.02
C PHE A 61 -8.44 0.60 -3.96
N SER A 62 -9.00 0.22 -5.10
CA SER A 62 -10.28 -0.46 -5.20
C SER A 62 -10.19 -1.72 -6.06
N MET A 63 -11.04 -2.71 -5.79
CA MET A 63 -11.00 -4.01 -6.48
C MET A 63 -11.27 -3.89 -7.98
N GLU A 64 -12.04 -2.88 -8.41
CA GLU A 64 -12.33 -2.59 -9.81
C GLU A 64 -11.04 -2.32 -10.61
N GLN A 65 -9.99 -1.81 -9.96
CA GLN A 65 -8.71 -1.50 -10.61
C GLN A 65 -7.92 -2.75 -11.00
N LEU A 66 -8.28 -3.95 -10.53
CA LEU A 66 -7.67 -5.18 -11.00
C LEU A 66 -8.13 -5.58 -12.41
N GLY A 67 -9.25 -5.00 -12.90
CA GLY A 67 -9.80 -5.30 -14.22
C GLY A 67 -9.16 -4.54 -15.38
N SER A 68 -8.23 -3.61 -15.10
CA SER A 68 -7.59 -2.76 -16.11
C SER A 68 -6.21 -2.33 -15.64
N LEU A 69 -5.23 -2.30 -16.55
CA LEU A 69 -3.89 -1.76 -16.29
C LEU A 69 -3.71 -0.52 -17.18
N TYR A 70 -3.32 0.59 -16.56
CA TYR A 70 -3.01 1.86 -17.23
C TYR A 70 -1.60 1.88 -17.81
#